data_AF-A0A087T0K2-F1
#
_entry.id   AF-A0A087T0K2-F1
#
_cell.length_a   1.000
_cell.length_b   1.000
_cell.length_c   1.000
_cell.angle_alpha   90.00
_cell.angle_beta   90.00
_cell.angle_gamma   90.00
#
_symmetry.space_group_name_H-M   'P 1'
#
loop_
_entity.id
_entity.type
_entity.pdbx_description
1 polymer ?
#
loop_
_entity_poly.entity_id
_entity_poly.type
_entity_poly.pdbx_seq_one_letter_code
_entity_poly.pdbx_strand_id
1 'polypeptide(L)'
;MAVTENCRVSNASTAWAMGKRHIFLSEGSRQQLELLRVERRHNAAILIQAVWRGWNFRRKRWPTLKRNLHMQARARINRPRPQPIAGTPPPDLERCDQKTIQQTCSLFGLDLERPPPVPPSRSYTVTGNTKMGYPQARVMKMNYP
;
A
#
# COMPACT_ATOMS: atom_id res chain seq x y z
N MET A 1 7.84 20.49 -10.28
CA MET A 1 9.18 20.97 -10.66
C MET A 1 9.62 21.98 -9.62
N ALA A 2 10.42 21.56 -8.64
CA ALA A 2 11.14 22.48 -7.76
C ALA A 2 12.58 22.48 -8.24
N VAL A 3 13.00 23.63 -8.76
CA VAL A 3 14.35 23.86 -9.24
C VAL A 3 15.28 23.73 -8.04
N THR A 4 16.07 22.66 -7.98
CA THR A 4 17.24 22.60 -7.11
C THR A 4 18.26 23.54 -7.69
N GLU A 5 18.16 24.82 -7.35
CA GLU A 5 19.25 25.77 -7.55
C GLU A 5 20.42 25.31 -6.71
N ASN A 6 21.37 24.68 -7.38
CA ASN A 6 22.67 24.35 -6.82
C ASN A 6 23.47 25.67 -6.76
N CYS A 7 23.09 26.56 -5.85
CA CYS A 7 23.90 27.72 -5.50
C CYS A 7 25.23 27.17 -5.01
N ARG A 8 26.29 27.33 -5.82
CA ARG A 8 27.66 27.04 -5.41
C ARG A 8 27.93 27.89 -4.17
N VAL A 9 27.80 27.27 -2.99
CA VAL A 9 28.05 27.93 -1.70
C VAL A 9 29.50 28.37 -1.75
N SER A 10 29.72 29.69 -1.82
CA SER A 10 31.06 30.25 -1.90
C SER A 10 31.86 29.82 -0.67
N ASN A 11 33.17 29.55 -0.82
CA ASN A 11 34.03 29.12 0.31
C ASN A 11 33.95 30.07 1.52
N ALA A 12 33.67 31.36 1.30
CA ALA A 12 33.42 32.35 2.35
C ALA A 12 32.11 32.10 3.12
N SER A 13 31.08 31.58 2.46
CA SER A 13 29.78 31.24 3.04
C SER A 13 29.84 29.99 3.92
N THR A 14 30.83 29.11 3.72
CA THR A 14 31.08 27.91 4.55
C THR A 14 32.39 27.98 5.35
N ALA A 15 32.90 29.20 5.58
CA ALA A 15 34.11 29.40 6.36
C ALA A 15 33.87 29.27 7.88
N TRP A 16 34.88 28.79 8.59
CA TRP A 16 34.95 28.83 10.04
C TRP A 16 36.35 29.23 10.49
N ALA A 17 36.44 29.86 11.65
CA ALA A 17 37.71 30.27 12.25
C ALA A 17 37.72 29.92 13.74
N MET A 18 38.86 29.43 14.23
CA MET A 18 39.05 29.11 15.65
C MET A 18 39.66 30.31 16.38
N GLY A 19 38.95 30.81 17.38
CA GLY A 19 39.46 31.82 18.31
C GLY A 19 40.00 31.21 19.60
N LYS A 20 40.55 32.05 20.50
CA LYS A 20 41.15 31.61 21.78
C LYS A 20 40.19 30.84 22.71
N ARG A 21 38.87 31.08 22.59
CA ARG A 21 37.84 30.45 23.45
C ARG A 21 36.60 29.94 22.68
N HIS A 22 36.43 30.35 21.42
CA HIS A 22 35.21 30.10 20.66
C HIS A 22 35.54 29.78 19.20
N ILE A 23 34.68 29.00 18.56
CA ILE A 23 34.71 28.76 17.11
C ILE A 23 33.71 29.73 16.47
N PHE A 24 34.18 30.55 15.54
CA PHE A 24 33.36 31.46 14.76
C PHE A 24 32.96 30.78 13.47
N LEU A 25 31.67 30.79 13.18
CA LEU A 25 31.10 30.21 11.97
C LEU A 25 30.54 31.33 11.12
N SER A 26 30.71 31.25 9.80
CA SER A 26 29.91 32.03 8.87
C SER A 26 28.42 31.67 9.02
N GLU A 27 27.52 32.58 8.64
CA GLU A 27 26.08 32.31 8.70
C GLU A 27 25.68 31.11 7.84
N GLY A 28 26.30 30.92 6.66
CA GLY A 28 26.05 29.74 5.82
C GLY A 28 26.48 28.43 6.49
N SER A 29 27.66 28.39 7.13
CA SER A 29 28.11 27.22 7.92
C SER A 29 27.14 26.91 9.05
N ARG A 30 26.66 27.94 9.76
CA ARG A 30 25.71 27.78 10.89
C ARG A 30 24.39 27.19 10.42
N GLN A 31 23.83 27.69 9.32
CA GLN A 31 22.60 27.16 8.73
C GLN A 31 22.77 25.71 8.27
N GLN A 32 23.85 25.38 7.58
CA GLN A 32 24.11 24.02 7.12
C GLN A 32 24.25 23.03 8.29
N LEU A 33 24.98 23.41 9.33
CA LEU A 33 25.10 22.58 10.54
C LEU A 33 23.75 22.42 11.25
N GLU A 34 22.92 23.47 11.30
CA GLU A 34 21.60 23.38 11.89
C GLU A 34 20.67 22.44 11.11
N LEU A 35 20.70 22.49 9.78
CA LEU A 35 19.96 21.56 8.93
C LEU A 35 20.37 20.10 9.20
N LEU A 36 21.67 19.82 9.20
CA LEU A 36 22.21 18.49 9.52
C LEU A 36 21.84 18.05 10.95
N ARG A 37 21.84 18.98 11.90
CA ARG A 37 21.47 18.73 13.30
C ARG A 37 20.00 18.33 13.42
N VAL A 38 19.10 19.03 12.73
CA VAL A 38 17.67 18.72 12.70
C VAL A 38 17.43 17.36 12.06
N GLU A 39 18.03 17.11 10.89
CA GLU A 39 17.92 15.83 10.18
C GLU A 39 18.40 14.67 11.07
N ARG A 40 19.55 14.82 11.72
CA ARG A 40 20.10 13.77 12.57
C ARG A 40 19.22 13.48 13.79
N ARG A 41 18.62 14.50 14.40
CA ARG A 41 17.62 14.29 15.46
C ARG A 41 16.37 13.60 14.95
N HIS A 42 15.88 13.99 13.77
CA HIS A 42 14.71 13.37 13.17
C HIS A 42 14.95 11.88 12.93
N ASN A 43 16.10 11.53 12.35
CA ASN A 43 16.50 10.14 12.13
C ASN A 43 16.63 9.35 13.45
N ALA A 44 17.27 9.93 14.46
CA ALA A 44 17.35 9.32 15.79
C ALA A 44 15.96 9.10 16.41
N ALA A 45 15.06 10.09 16.31
CA ALA A 45 13.70 9.99 16.80
C ALA A 45 12.92 8.88 16.09
N ILE A 46 13.04 8.75 14.75
CA ILE A 46 12.43 7.65 13.99
C ILE A 46 12.91 6.30 14.52
N LEU A 47 14.22 6.14 14.74
CA LEU A 47 14.78 4.87 15.24
C LEU A 47 14.22 4.51 16.62
N ILE A 48 14.24 5.46 17.56
CA ILE A 48 13.70 5.25 18.91
C ILE A 48 12.21 4.89 18.84
N GLN A 49 11.44 5.64 18.05
CA GLN A 49 10.01 5.40 17.88
C GLN A 49 9.73 4.04 17.24
N ALA A 50 10.48 3.65 16.21
CA ALA A 50 10.33 2.36 15.53
C ALA A 50 10.63 1.19 16.47
N VAL A 51 11.72 1.29 17.24
CA VAL A 51 12.09 0.29 18.26
C VAL A 51 10.99 0.17 19.32
N TRP A 52 10.51 1.29 19.86
CA TRP A 52 9.46 1.30 20.88
C TRP A 52 8.14 0.75 20.34
N ARG A 53 7.69 1.21 19.16
CA ARG A 53 6.47 0.72 18.51
C ARG A 53 6.54 -0.78 18.28
N GLY A 54 7.69 -1.29 17.82
CA GLY A 54 7.94 -2.73 17.65
C GLY A 54 7.89 -3.51 18.96
N TRP A 55 8.56 -3.03 20.01
CA TRP A 55 8.51 -3.65 21.34
C TRP A 55 7.09 -3.67 21.90
N ASN A 56 6.39 -2.54 21.84
CA ASN A 56 5.03 -2.39 22.35
C ASN A 56 4.06 -3.31 21.59
N PHE A 57 4.16 -3.37 20.26
CA PHE A 57 3.38 -4.30 19.45
C PHE A 57 3.62 -5.75 19.87
N ARG A 58 4.89 -6.18 19.99
CA ARG A 58 5.26 -7.53 20.41
C ARG A 58 4.77 -7.89 21.81
N ARG A 59 4.78 -6.94 22.75
CA ARG A 59 4.35 -7.17 24.14
C ARG A 59 2.84 -7.10 24.34
N LYS A 60 2.15 -6.16 23.68
CA LYS A 60 0.73 -5.85 23.97
C LYS A 60 -0.24 -6.38 22.93
N ARG A 61 0.12 -6.37 21.63
CA ARG A 61 -0.83 -6.70 20.53
C ARG A 61 -0.55 -8.05 19.88
N TRP A 62 0.70 -8.48 19.84
CA TRP A 62 1.12 -9.71 19.16
C TRP A 62 0.50 -10.98 19.74
N PRO A 63 0.37 -11.20 21.07
CA PRO A 63 -0.26 -12.42 21.59
C PRO A 63 -1.70 -12.61 21.08
N THR A 64 -2.49 -11.54 21.11
CA THR A 64 -3.88 -11.52 20.62
C THR A 64 -3.94 -11.73 19.11
N LEU A 65 -3.11 -11.01 18.35
CA LEU A 65 -3.07 -11.16 16.90
C LEU A 65 -2.66 -12.57 16.49
N LYS A 66 -1.64 -13.13 17.13
CA LYS A 66 -1.17 -14.51 16.90
C LYS A 66 -2.29 -15.52 17.15
N ARG A 67 -3.04 -15.39 18.26
CA ARG A 67 -4.21 -16.24 18.55
C ARG A 67 -5.25 -16.14 17.43
N ASN A 68 -5.62 -14.93 17.01
CA ASN A 68 -6.61 -14.73 15.95
C ASN A 68 -6.16 -15.32 14.62
N LEU A 69 -4.89 -15.15 14.26
CA LEU A 69 -4.31 -15.73 13.05
C LEU A 69 -4.32 -17.27 13.10
N HIS A 70 -4.00 -17.88 14.25
CA HIS A 70 -4.11 -19.33 14.41
C HIS A 70 -5.56 -19.83 14.26
N MET A 71 -6.52 -19.13 14.85
CA MET A 71 -7.94 -19.49 14.73
C MET A 71 -8.41 -19.37 13.27
N GLN A 72 -8.00 -18.32 12.56
CA GLN A 72 -8.28 -18.17 11.12
C GLN A 72 -7.61 -19.27 10.30
N ALA A 73 -6.36 -19.65 10.61
CA ALA A 73 -5.67 -20.73 9.92
C ALA A 73 -6.39 -22.07 10.12
N ARG A 74 -6.83 -22.39 11.35
CA ARG A 74 -7.66 -23.56 11.63
C ARG A 74 -8.99 -23.52 10.87
N ALA A 75 -9.65 -22.37 10.83
CA ALA A 75 -10.89 -22.20 10.08
C ALA A 75 -10.69 -22.34 8.55
N ARG A 76 -9.50 -22.04 8.01
CA ARG A 76 -9.17 -22.29 6.60
C ARG A 76 -8.93 -23.76 6.29
N ILE A 77 -8.31 -24.51 7.22
CA ILE A 77 -8.06 -25.94 7.05
C ILE A 77 -9.36 -26.74 7.17
N ASN A 78 -10.28 -26.33 8.05
CA ASN A 78 -11.54 -27.04 8.30
C ASN A 78 -12.72 -26.56 7.44
N ARG A 79 -12.53 -25.68 6.46
CA ARG A 79 -13.55 -25.42 5.44
C ARG A 79 -13.33 -26.41 4.30
N PRO A 80 -14.13 -27.49 4.20
CA PRO A 80 -14.14 -28.26 2.96
C PRO A 80 -14.42 -27.27 1.84
N ARG A 81 -13.63 -27.34 0.77
CA ARG A 81 -13.95 -26.64 -0.49
C ARG A 81 -15.43 -26.91 -0.76
N PRO A 82 -16.26 -25.90 -1.09
CA PRO A 82 -17.64 -26.15 -1.47
C PRO A 82 -17.61 -27.26 -2.53
N GLN A 83 -18.14 -28.43 -2.17
CA GLN A 83 -18.31 -29.50 -3.13
C GLN A 83 -19.21 -28.92 -4.22
N PRO A 84 -18.90 -29.12 -5.51
CA PRO A 84 -19.90 -28.84 -6.54
C PRO A 84 -21.18 -29.55 -6.11
N ILE A 85 -22.29 -28.82 -6.03
CA ILE A 85 -23.57 -29.37 -5.60
C ILE A 85 -23.90 -30.49 -6.59
N ALA A 86 -23.70 -31.74 -6.17
CA ALA A 86 -24.12 -32.89 -6.95
C ALA A 86 -25.65 -32.81 -7.08
N GLY A 87 -26.11 -32.47 -8.27
CA GLY A 87 -27.54 -32.25 -8.54
C GLY A 87 -27.96 -30.81 -8.82
N THR A 88 -27.05 -29.84 -8.99
CA THR A 88 -27.40 -28.73 -9.90
C THR A 88 -27.42 -29.33 -11.30
N PRO A 89 -28.59 -29.50 -11.93
CA PRO A 89 -28.60 -29.88 -13.33
C PRO A 89 -27.75 -28.86 -14.10
N PRO A 90 -26.98 -29.27 -15.12
CA PRO A 90 -26.37 -28.30 -16.03
C PRO A 90 -27.46 -27.30 -16.42
N PRO A 91 -27.19 -25.98 -16.36
CA PRO A 91 -28.19 -24.99 -16.71
C PRO A 91 -28.70 -25.37 -18.09
N ASP A 92 -30.00 -25.67 -18.16
CA ASP A 92 -30.62 -26.04 -19.41
C ASP A 92 -30.39 -24.85 -20.33
N LEU A 93 -29.56 -25.04 -21.35
CA LEU A 93 -29.19 -24.00 -22.30
C LEU A 93 -30.36 -23.71 -23.27
N GLU A 94 -31.56 -24.14 -22.90
CA GLU A 94 -32.83 -23.81 -23.53
C GLU A 94 -33.11 -22.33 -23.23
N ARG A 95 -32.65 -21.49 -24.17
CA ARG A 95 -33.06 -20.11 -24.44
C ARG A 95 -33.91 -19.47 -23.33
N CYS A 96 -33.29 -18.57 -22.56
CA CYS A 96 -34.03 -17.65 -21.71
C CYS A 96 -35.17 -16.99 -22.51
N ASP A 97 -36.41 -17.19 -22.08
CA ASP A 97 -37.61 -16.74 -22.80
C ASP A 97 -37.55 -15.25 -23.09
N GLN A 98 -37.64 -14.89 -24.37
CA GLN A 98 -37.44 -13.51 -24.83
C GLN A 98 -38.43 -12.53 -24.18
N LYS A 99 -39.63 -13.01 -23.84
CA LYS A 99 -40.65 -12.25 -23.10
C LYS A 99 -40.24 -11.98 -21.65
N THR A 100 -39.66 -12.96 -20.98
CA THR A 100 -39.14 -12.84 -19.60
C THR A 100 -37.98 -11.84 -19.57
N ILE A 101 -37.11 -11.87 -20.57
CA ILE A 101 -36.03 -10.88 -20.74
C ILE A 101 -36.61 -9.47 -20.92
N GLN A 102 -37.59 -9.30 -21.82
CA GLN A 102 -38.22 -7.98 -22.03
C GLN A 102 -38.94 -7.45 -20.79
N GLN A 103 -39.67 -8.30 -20.06
CA GLN A 103 -40.35 -7.93 -18.83
C GLN A 103 -39.37 -7.52 -17.73
N THR A 104 -38.29 -8.29 -17.54
CA THR A 104 -37.26 -7.96 -16.55
C THR A 104 -36.52 -6.68 -16.93
N CYS A 105 -36.14 -6.51 -18.19
CA CYS A 105 -35.56 -5.26 -18.69
C CYS A 105 -36.47 -4.06 -18.47
N SER A 106 -37.77 -4.18 -18.77
CA SER A 106 -38.76 -3.13 -18.50
C SER A 106 -38.89 -2.81 -17.00
N LEU A 107 -38.90 -3.84 -16.14
CA LEU A 107 -38.98 -3.69 -14.69
C LEU A 107 -37.76 -2.97 -14.10
N PHE A 108 -36.56 -3.26 -14.62
CA PHE A 108 -35.30 -2.66 -14.15
C PHE A 108 -34.88 -1.41 -14.94
N GLY A 109 -35.69 -0.96 -15.91
CA GLY A 109 -35.36 0.18 -16.78
C GLY A 109 -34.10 -0.03 -17.63
N LEU A 110 -33.80 -1.29 -17.99
CA LEU A 110 -32.65 -1.66 -18.82
C LEU A 110 -33.08 -1.69 -20.29
N ASP A 111 -32.36 -0.97 -21.15
CA ASP A 111 -32.58 -1.00 -22.60
C ASP A 111 -31.75 -2.12 -23.24
N LEU A 112 -32.42 -3.04 -23.94
CA LEU A 112 -31.79 -4.16 -24.65
C LEU A 112 -31.07 -3.73 -25.93
N GLU A 113 -31.52 -2.63 -26.55
CA GLU A 113 -30.94 -2.10 -27.78
C GLU A 113 -29.73 -1.17 -27.50
N ARG A 114 -29.69 -0.60 -26.29
CA ARG A 114 -28.61 0.32 -25.86
C ARG A 114 -28.01 -0.14 -24.54
N PRO A 115 -27.29 -1.28 -24.53
CA PRO A 115 -26.60 -1.71 -23.33
C PRO A 115 -25.65 -0.61 -22.85
N PRO A 116 -25.44 -0.46 -21.54
CA PRO A 116 -24.51 0.51 -21.02
C PRO A 116 -23.11 0.25 -21.59
N PRO A 117 -22.32 1.31 -21.87
CA PRO A 117 -20.99 1.14 -22.42
C PRO A 117 -20.14 0.29 -21.49
N VAL A 118 -19.46 -0.71 -22.06
CA VAL A 118 -18.56 -1.58 -21.30
C VAL A 118 -17.50 -0.69 -20.65
N PRO A 119 -17.26 -0.81 -19.33
CA PRO A 119 -16.22 -0.03 -18.69
C PRO A 119 -14.87 -0.31 -19.37
N PRO A 120 -14.02 0.71 -19.55
CA PRO A 120 -12.73 0.52 -20.19
C PRO A 120 -11.91 -0.53 -19.42
N SER A 121 -11.25 -1.42 -20.15
CA SER A 121 -10.40 -2.44 -19.56
C SER A 121 -9.31 -1.76 -18.73
N ARG A 122 -9.29 -2.07 -17.43
CA ARG A 122 -8.27 -1.54 -16.53
C ARG A 122 -7.07 -2.47 -16.58
N SER A 123 -5.92 -1.97 -17.03
CA SER A 123 -4.62 -2.67 -17.03
C SER A 123 -4.03 -2.89 -15.62
N TYR A 124 -4.86 -2.81 -14.58
CA TYR A 124 -4.44 -2.89 -13.19
C TYR A 124 -5.51 -3.49 -12.30
N THR A 125 -5.07 -4.18 -11.26
CA THR A 125 -5.91 -4.70 -10.17
C THR A 125 -5.73 -3.82 -8.94
N VAL A 126 -6.79 -3.58 -8.16
CA VAL A 126 -6.68 -2.87 -6.87
C VAL A 126 -6.84 -3.90 -5.74
N THR A 127 -5.81 -4.05 -4.91
CA THR A 127 -5.87 -4.90 -3.71
C THR A 127 -5.39 -4.10 -2.50
N GLY A 128 -6.19 -4.07 -1.43
CA GLY A 128 -5.84 -3.34 -0.20
C GLY A 128 -5.48 -1.87 -0.44
N ASN A 129 -6.32 -1.14 -1.18
CA ASN A 129 -6.11 0.26 -1.60
C ASN A 129 -4.85 0.53 -2.45
N THR A 130 -4.17 -0.52 -2.93
CA THR A 130 -2.96 -0.39 -3.76
C THR A 130 -3.26 -0.84 -5.19
N LYS A 131 -2.88 -0.01 -6.17
CA LYS A 131 -2.98 -0.31 -7.60
C LYS A 131 -1.79 -1.18 -8.04
N MET A 132 -2.06 -2.39 -8.50
CA MET A 132 -1.10 -3.36 -9.03
C MET A 132 -1.23 -3.42 -10.56
N GLY A 133 -0.16 -3.15 -11.30
CA GLY A 133 -0.16 -3.27 -12.77
C GLY A 133 -0.28 -4.72 -13.25
N TYR A 134 -0.82 -4.90 -14.45
CA TYR A 134 -0.75 -6.16 -15.20
C TYR A 134 0.44 -6.17 -16.16
N PRO A 135 1.11 -7.31 -16.40
CA PRO A 135 0.95 -8.60 -15.71
C PRO A 135 1.51 -8.54 -14.28
N GLN A 136 0.82 -9.19 -13.34
CA GLN A 136 1.24 -9.19 -11.95
C GLN A 136 2.42 -10.15 -11.76
N ALA A 137 3.63 -9.62 -11.63
CA ALA A 137 4.79 -10.41 -11.24
C ALA A 137 4.60 -10.90 -9.79
N ARG A 138 4.48 -12.21 -9.59
CA ARG A 138 4.50 -12.82 -8.25
C ARG A 138 5.94 -12.90 -7.78
N VAL A 139 6.31 -12.10 -6.78
CA VAL A 139 7.58 -12.27 -6.08
C VAL A 139 7.36 -13.25 -4.93
N MET A 140 8.07 -14.38 -4.93
CA MET A 140 8.06 -15.31 -3.80
C MET A 140 8.57 -14.58 -2.56
N LYS A 141 7.76 -14.57 -1.49
CA LYS A 141 8.07 -13.87 -0.24
C LYS A 141 9.13 -14.58 0.60
N MET A 142 9.52 -15.79 0.21
CA MET A 142 10.56 -16.59 0.87
C MET A 142 11.48 -17.19 -0.18
N ASN A 143 12.76 -17.29 0.14
CA ASN A 143 13.70 -18.06 -0.67
C ASN A 143 13.33 -19.55 -0.56
N TYR A 144 13.30 -20.23 -1.70
CA TYR A 144 13.16 -21.68 -1.77
C TYR A 144 14.44 -22.34 -1.19
N PRO A 145 14.35 -23.47 -0.48
CA PRO A 145 15.50 -24.15 0.11
C PRO A 145 16.57 -24.54 -0.92
#